data_AF-A0A5S4ZWC7-F1
#
_entry.id   AF-A0A5S4ZWC7-F1
#
_cell.length_a   1.000
_cell.length_b   1.000
_cell.length_c   1.000
_cell.angle_alpha   90.00
_cell.angle_beta   90.00
_cell.angle_gamma   90.00
#
_symmetry.space_group_name_H-M   'P 1'
#
loop_
_entity.id
_entity.type
_entity.pdbx_description
1 polymer ?
#
loop_
_entity_poly.entity_id
_entity_poly.type
_entity_poly.pdbx_seq_one_letter_code
_entity_poly.pdbx_strand_id
1 'polypeptide(L)' 'MREQVQAALDKVRPMLQRDGGDVELVDVTPDGVVKVKLKGACGG' A
#
# COMPACT_ATOMS: atom_id res chain seq x y z
N MET A 1 -6.89 -12.70 3.82
CA MET A 1 -5.61 -12.23 3.23
C MET A 1 -5.64 -10.73 2.95
N ARG A 2 -6.65 -10.20 2.22
CA ARG A 2 -6.76 -8.75 1.95
C ARG A 2 -6.72 -7.87 3.20
N GLU A 3 -7.46 -8.22 4.25
CA GLU A 3 -7.49 -7.45 5.51
C GLU A 3 -6.13 -7.43 6.23
N GLN A 4 -5.38 -8.53 6.18
CA GLN A 4 -4.04 -8.62 6.77
C GLN A 4 -3.05 -7.73 6.01
N VAL A 5 -3.14 -7.71 4.67
CA VAL A 5 -2.35 -6.83 3.81
C VAL A 5 -2.72 -5.36 4.07
N GLN A 6 -4.01 -5.06 4.18
CA GLN A 6 -4.48 -3.71 4.52
C GLN A 6 -3.94 -3.25 5.87
N ALA A 7 -4.06 -4.06 6.92
CA ALA A 7 -3.53 -3.74 8.24
C ALA A 7 -2.01 -3.58 8.27
N ALA A 8 -1.28 -4.30 7.40
CA ALA A 8 0.15 -4.11 7.23
C ALA A 8 0.46 -2.78 6.55
N LEU A 9 -0.26 -2.45 5.47
CA LEU A 9 -0.11 -1.17 4.76
C LEU A 9 -0.44 0.02 5.66
N ASP A 10 -1.47 -0.07 6.49
CA ASP A 10 -1.87 0.99 7.42
C ASP A 10 -0.78 1.32 8.45
N LYS A 11 0.11 0.37 8.77
CA LYS A 11 1.27 0.60 9.65
C LYS A 11 2.41 1.36 8.96
N VAL A 12 2.60 1.20 7.66
CA VAL A 12 3.69 1.86 6.90
C VAL A 12 3.26 3.19 6.27
N ARG A 13 1.97 3.38 5.98
CA ARG A 13 1.42 4.64 5.42
C ARG A 13 1.85 5.90 6.17
N PRO A 14 1.85 5.97 7.52
CA PRO A 14 2.27 7.19 8.22
C PRO A 14 3.71 7.61 7.89
N MET A 15 4.61 6.66 7.69
CA MET A 15 5.99 6.94 7.31
C MET A 15 6.07 7.42 5.86
N LEU A 16 5.38 6.75 4.93
CA LEU A 16 5.32 7.16 3.52
C LEU A 16 4.73 8.57 3.37
N GLN A 17 3.65 8.86 4.10
CA GLN A 17 2.97 10.16 4.08
C GLN A 17 3.83 11.27 4.65
N ARG A 18 4.63 11.00 5.69
CA ARG A 18 5.61 11.95 6.21
C ARG A 18 6.66 12.34 5.17
N ASP A 19 7.03 11.39 4.32
CA ASP A 19 7.99 11.58 3.23
C ASP A 19 7.30 12.07 1.93
N GLY A 20 6.00 12.43 1.99
CA GLY A 20 5.23 13.01 0.89
C GLY A 20 4.64 12.00 -0.11
N GLY A 21 4.71 10.70 0.19
CA GLY A 21 4.16 9.62 -0.62
C GLY A 21 2.96 8.92 0.02
N ASP A 22 2.34 8.00 -0.70
CA ASP A 22 1.32 7.09 -0.14
C ASP A 22 1.19 5.83 -1.01
N VAL A 23 0.48 4.83 -0.49
CA VAL A 23 0.22 3.56 -1.18
C VAL A 23 -1.22 3.11 -0.96
N GLU A 24 -1.87 2.67 -2.03
CA GLU A 24 -3.23 2.13 -2.00
C GLU A 24 -3.26 0.67 -2.43
N LEU A 25 -3.98 -0.17 -1.70
CA LEU A 25 -4.20 -1.57 -2.06
C LEU A 25 -5.24 -1.65 -3.18
N VAL A 26 -4.84 -2.17 -4.35
CA VAL A 26 -5.72 -2.34 -5.51
C VAL A 26 -6.33 -3.73 -5.51
N ASP A 27 -5.51 -4.77 -5.34
CA ASP A 27 -5.95 -6.16 -5.44
C ASP A 27 -5.01 -7.12 -4.70
N VAL A 28 -5.51 -8.28 -4.33
CA VAL A 28 -4.72 -9.40 -3.80
C VAL A 28 -5.18 -10.66 -4.53
N THR A 29 -4.32 -11.21 -5.40
CA THR A 29 -4.67 -12.40 -6.18
C THR A 29 -4.66 -13.66 -5.30
N PRO A 30 -5.35 -14.74 -5.70
CA PRO A 30 -5.32 -16.02 -4.99
C PRO A 30 -3.91 -16.62 -4.85
N ASP A 31 -3.00 -16.28 -5.77
CA ASP A 31 -1.59 -16.69 -5.77
C ASP A 31 -0.72 -15.86 -4.80
N GLY A 32 -1.33 -14.96 -4.03
CA GLY A 32 -0.64 -14.10 -3.06
C GLY A 32 0.06 -12.89 -3.66
N VAL A 33 -0.20 -12.54 -4.92
CA VAL A 33 0.35 -11.33 -5.55
C VAL A 33 -0.47 -10.12 -5.13
N VAL A 34 0.19 -9.15 -4.49
CA VAL A 34 -0.44 -7.90 -4.04
C VAL A 34 -0.20 -6.81 -5.08
N LYS A 35 -1.28 -6.26 -5.62
CA LYS A 35 -1.23 -5.09 -6.52
C LYS A 35 -1.50 -3.83 -5.72
N VAL A 36 -0.61 -2.86 -5.82
CA VAL A 36 -0.74 -1.56 -5.17
C VAL A 36 -0.59 -0.43 -6.16
N LYS A 37 -1.19 0.72 -5.83
CA LYS A 37 -1.01 1.97 -6.54
C LYS A 37 -0.22 2.94 -5.66
N LEU A 38 0.94 3.36 -6.14
CA LEU A 38 1.75 4.39 -5.48
C LEU A 38 1.15 5.78 -5.76
N LYS A 39 1.22 6.67 -4.78
CA LYS A 39 0.70 8.04 -4.84
C LYS A 39 1.72 9.03 -4.26
N GLY A 40 1.54 10.30 -4.57
CA GLY A 40 2.42 11.38 -4.11
C GLY A 40 3.86 11.19 -4.62
N ALA A 41 4.83 11.47 -3.76
CA ALA A 41 6.26 11.30 -4.06
C ALA A 41 6.68 9.86 -4.41
N CYS A 42 5.86 8.85 -4.07
CA CYS A 42 6.12 7.45 -4.45
C CYS A 42 5.68 7.12 -5.89
N GLY A 43 4.81 7.92 -6.50
CA GLY A 43 4.23 7.67 -7.82
C GLY A 43 4.62 8.69 -8.89
N GLY A 44 5.64 9.51 -8.61
CA GLY A 44 6.23 10.45 -9.56
C GLY A 44 7.16 9.80 -10.57
#